data_AF-A0A3M1NJK4-F1
#
_entry.id   AF-A0A3M1NJK4-F1
#
_cell.length_a   1.000
_cell.length_b   1.000
_cell.length_c   1.000
_cell.angle_alpha   90.00
_cell.angle_beta   90.00
_cell.angle_gamma   90.00
#
_symmetry.space_group_name_H-M   'P 1'
#
loop_
_entity.id
_entity.type
_entity.pdbx_description
1 polymer ?
#
loop_
_entity_poly.entity_id
_entity_poly.type
_entity_poly.pdbx_seq_one_letter_code
_entity_poly.pdbx_strand_id
1 'polypeptide(L)'
;MKDGKLHIQFACTANQGRSPVAEAIARRAIKELGLEDRLDVSSSGTQAESINNRNYDWNGMLYVLDKGLDYNSEAEDESKAEPGKGSPIYTPTEKDLVRSVISRRVTEDHYNSSEELREIIDSLIRKTAVALSSYEHEQRGIYLREQGLELGETGKPTVADETIDLFLAMDPRNAGRAREILKGLPAVVTTLHEFVGEEKPVENAWGHALPSIYKEMYSRLQAYTENAVRKAAQHNI
;
A
#
# COMPACT_ATOMS: atom_id res chain seq x y z
N MET A 1 15.98 -11.00 18.32
CA MET A 1 15.96 -12.31 17.64
C MET A 1 15.13 -13.29 18.44
N LYS A 2 13.96 -13.66 17.92
CA LYS A 2 13.13 -14.73 18.48
C LYS A 2 13.57 -16.05 17.88
N ASP A 3 13.71 -17.09 18.72
CA ASP A 3 14.10 -18.44 18.27
C ASP A 3 15.43 -18.51 17.47
N GLY A 4 16.33 -17.56 17.70
CA GLY A 4 17.61 -17.45 16.98
C GLY A 4 17.52 -16.89 15.55
N LYS A 5 16.34 -16.42 15.13
CA LYS A 5 16.10 -15.82 13.82
C LYS A 5 15.97 -14.30 13.92
N LEU A 6 16.42 -13.62 12.88
CA LEU A 6 16.15 -12.21 12.65
C LEU A 6 14.77 -12.09 11.99
N HIS A 7 13.86 -11.37 12.65
CA HIS A 7 12.51 -11.12 12.13
C HIS A 7 12.45 -9.79 11.37
N ILE A 8 12.14 -9.87 10.08
CA ILE A 8 11.92 -8.71 9.22
C ILE A 8 10.42 -8.46 9.06
N GLN A 9 9.94 -7.26 9.41
CA GLN A 9 8.57 -6.84 9.13
C GLN A 9 8.53 -5.80 8.00
N PHE A 10 7.85 -6.14 6.91
CA PHE A 10 7.56 -5.21 5.82
C PHE A 10 6.25 -4.45 6.09
N ALA A 11 6.23 -3.13 5.93
CA ALA A 11 5.01 -2.37 6.20
C ALA A 11 4.68 -1.31 5.16
N CYS A 12 3.43 -1.33 4.71
CA CYS A 12 2.85 -0.25 3.91
C CYS A 12 1.74 0.45 4.70
N THR A 13 0.88 1.19 4.00
CA THR A 13 -0.21 1.94 4.64
C THR A 13 -1.30 1.00 5.19
N ALA A 14 -1.83 0.11 4.34
CA ALA A 14 -3.01 -0.71 4.66
C ALA A 14 -2.74 -2.21 4.75
N ASN A 15 -1.50 -2.65 4.49
CA ASN A 15 -1.17 -4.06 4.33
C ASN A 15 -1.94 -4.80 3.23
N GLN A 16 -2.29 -4.09 2.15
CA GLN A 16 -3.07 -4.67 1.05
C GLN A 16 -2.30 -4.68 -0.27
N GLY A 17 -1.39 -3.73 -0.51
CA GLY A 17 -0.60 -3.66 -1.75
C GLY A 17 0.85 -4.10 -1.56
N ARG A 18 1.76 -3.11 -1.43
CA ARG A 18 3.22 -3.29 -1.47
C ARG A 18 3.79 -4.28 -0.42
N SER A 19 3.38 -4.19 0.85
CA SER A 19 4.00 -4.98 1.92
C SER A 19 3.73 -6.48 1.90
N PRO A 20 2.49 -6.98 1.65
CA PRO A 20 2.29 -8.43 1.52
C PRO A 20 2.99 -8.99 0.26
N VAL A 21 3.14 -8.19 -0.80
CA VAL A 21 3.94 -8.58 -1.98
C VAL A 21 5.42 -8.72 -1.63
N ALA A 22 5.99 -7.75 -0.90
CA ALA A 22 7.36 -7.83 -0.40
C ALA A 22 7.57 -9.06 0.51
N GLU A 23 6.64 -9.34 1.41
CA GLU A 23 6.68 -10.55 2.23
C GLU A 23 6.70 -11.83 1.40
N ALA A 24 5.83 -11.97 0.40
CA ALA A 24 5.80 -13.13 -0.48
C ALA A 24 7.14 -13.32 -1.23
N ILE A 25 7.69 -12.23 -1.78
CA ILE A 25 9.00 -12.22 -2.44
C ILE A 25 10.10 -12.62 -1.44
N ALA A 26 10.08 -12.07 -0.23
CA ALA A 26 11.08 -12.35 0.78
C ALA A 26 11.04 -13.81 1.24
N ARG A 27 9.85 -14.39 1.46
CA ARG A 27 9.69 -15.82 1.78
C ARG A 27 10.31 -16.70 0.71
N ARG A 28 10.04 -16.39 -0.58
CA ARG A 28 10.65 -17.11 -1.70
C ARG A 28 12.17 -16.97 -1.69
N ALA A 29 12.69 -15.75 -1.57
CA ALA A 29 14.12 -15.49 -1.56
C ALA A 29 14.84 -16.17 -0.39
N ILE A 30 14.25 -16.17 0.81
CA ILE A 30 14.79 -16.85 1.99
C ILE A 30 14.91 -18.35 1.72
N LYS A 31 13.87 -18.96 1.15
CA LYS A 31 13.86 -20.39 0.78
C LYS A 31 14.89 -20.74 -0.31
N GLU A 32 14.95 -19.93 -1.37
CA GLU A 32 15.89 -20.15 -2.49
C GLU A 32 17.36 -20.01 -2.04
N LEU A 33 17.62 -19.21 -1.02
CA LEU A 33 18.95 -19.00 -0.45
C LEU A 33 19.29 -19.94 0.72
N GLY A 34 18.35 -20.80 1.16
CA GLY A 34 18.54 -21.69 2.31
C GLY A 34 18.75 -20.93 3.62
N LEU A 35 17.98 -19.87 3.86
CA LEU A 35 18.10 -18.96 5.02
C LEU A 35 16.97 -19.14 6.04
N GLU A 36 16.13 -20.17 5.91
CA GLU A 36 14.96 -20.38 6.77
C GLU A 36 15.32 -20.58 8.25
N ASP A 37 16.54 -21.00 8.56
CA ASP A 37 17.07 -21.16 9.92
C ASP A 37 17.54 -19.83 10.53
N ARG A 38 17.65 -18.77 9.74
CA ARG A 38 18.23 -17.48 10.14
C ARG A 38 17.27 -16.31 10.03
N LEU A 39 16.35 -16.36 9.07
CA LEU A 39 15.44 -15.25 8.78
C LEU A 39 13.98 -15.71 8.87
N ASP A 40 13.15 -14.83 9.42
CA ASP A 40 11.69 -14.92 9.32
C ASP A 40 11.12 -13.58 8.84
N VAL A 41 9.97 -13.61 8.17
CA VAL A 41 9.36 -12.43 7.56
C VAL A 41 7.87 -12.36 7.85
N SER A 42 7.39 -11.14 8.05
CA SER A 42 5.96 -10.82 8.12
C SER A 42 5.66 -9.52 7.38
N SER A 43 4.38 -9.23 7.17
CA SER A 43 3.96 -7.88 6.80
C SER A 43 2.86 -7.31 7.68
N SER A 44 2.78 -5.98 7.70
CA SER A 44 1.74 -5.24 8.42
C SER A 44 1.42 -3.90 7.73
N GLY A 45 0.50 -3.14 8.32
CA GLY A 45 0.00 -1.87 7.79
C GLY A 45 -0.09 -0.84 8.89
N THR A 46 0.67 0.24 8.73
CA THR A 46 0.80 1.32 9.72
C THR A 46 -0.50 2.09 9.98
N GLN A 47 -1.50 1.92 9.10
CA GLN A 47 -2.85 2.47 9.22
C GLN A 47 -3.91 1.46 8.76
N ALA A 48 -3.64 0.16 8.83
CA ALA A 48 -4.58 -0.85 8.35
C ALA A 48 -5.94 -0.73 9.04
N GLU A 49 -5.96 -0.48 10.35
CA GLU A 49 -7.20 -0.29 11.11
C GLU A 49 -8.03 0.90 10.61
N SER A 50 -7.42 2.09 10.50
CA SER A 50 -8.12 3.29 10.02
C SER A 50 -8.66 3.13 8.61
N ILE A 51 -7.88 2.48 7.73
CA ILE A 51 -8.28 2.26 6.33
C ILE A 51 -9.37 1.20 6.21
N ASN A 52 -9.24 0.09 6.95
CA ASN A 52 -10.25 -0.97 6.96
C ASN A 52 -11.59 -0.46 7.53
N ASN A 53 -11.52 0.43 8.52
CA ASN A 53 -12.69 1.10 9.08
C ASN A 53 -13.17 2.31 8.24
N ARG A 54 -12.49 2.61 7.12
CA ARG A 54 -12.78 3.75 6.22
C ARG A 54 -12.84 5.10 6.94
N ASN A 55 -12.10 5.24 8.04
CA ASN A 55 -11.95 6.48 8.78
C ASN A 55 -10.84 7.31 8.13
N TYR A 56 -11.19 7.97 7.03
CA TYR A 56 -10.32 8.91 6.34
C TYR A 56 -10.43 10.29 7.01
N ASP A 57 -9.29 10.95 7.23
CA ASP A 57 -9.28 12.39 7.50
C ASP A 57 -9.61 13.16 6.21
N TRP A 58 -9.87 14.47 6.32
CA TRP A 58 -10.24 15.29 5.17
C TRP A 58 -9.24 15.17 4.00
N ASN A 59 -7.94 15.14 4.30
CA ASN A 59 -6.91 14.99 3.26
C ASN A 59 -6.94 13.60 2.61
N GLY A 60 -7.17 12.54 3.38
CA GLY A 60 -7.37 11.19 2.88
C GLY A 60 -8.60 11.08 1.99
N MET A 61 -9.70 11.74 2.36
CA MET A 61 -10.91 11.84 1.55
C MET A 61 -10.63 12.52 0.21
N LEU A 62 -9.98 13.70 0.24
CA LEU A 62 -9.59 14.42 -0.97
C LEU A 62 -8.70 13.57 -1.88
N TYR A 63 -7.75 12.84 -1.31
CA TYR A 63 -6.86 11.95 -2.05
C TYR A 63 -7.62 10.80 -2.72
N VAL A 64 -8.56 10.15 -2.03
CA VAL A 64 -9.38 9.08 -2.63
C VAL A 64 -10.22 9.63 -3.79
N LEU A 65 -10.86 10.78 -3.59
CA LEU A 65 -11.70 11.41 -4.60
C LEU A 65 -10.92 11.78 -5.87
N ASP A 66 -9.73 12.36 -5.69
CA ASP A 66 -8.79 12.72 -6.76
C ASP A 66 -8.38 11.48 -7.59
N LYS A 67 -8.02 10.38 -6.91
CA LYS A 67 -7.72 9.11 -7.59
C LYS A 67 -8.90 8.55 -8.37
N GLY A 68 -10.13 8.77 -7.90
CA GLY A 68 -11.33 8.42 -8.67
C GLY A 68 -11.51 9.23 -9.95
N LEU A 69 -11.09 10.50 -9.97
CA LEU A 69 -11.10 11.32 -11.19
C LEU A 69 -10.04 10.83 -12.19
N ASP A 70 -8.82 10.55 -11.70
CA ASP A 70 -7.73 9.98 -12.52
C ASP A 70 -8.21 8.68 -13.21
N TYR A 71 -8.76 7.75 -12.42
CA TYR A 71 -9.28 6.48 -12.92
C TYR A 71 -10.35 6.66 -13.99
N ASN A 72 -11.31 7.56 -13.77
CA ASN A 72 -12.35 7.82 -14.78
C ASN A 72 -11.76 8.38 -16.07
N SER A 73 -10.81 9.31 -15.98
CA SER A 73 -10.16 9.85 -17.16
C SER A 73 -9.42 8.76 -17.94
N GLU A 74 -8.78 7.83 -17.23
CA GLU A 74 -8.11 6.68 -17.85
C GLU A 74 -9.11 5.68 -18.44
N ALA A 75 -10.27 5.45 -17.80
CA ALA A 75 -11.30 4.53 -18.28
C ALA A 75 -12.04 5.06 -19.52
N GLU A 76 -12.17 6.37 -19.67
CA GLU A 76 -12.84 7.01 -20.81
C GLU A 76 -11.92 7.19 -22.03
N ASP A 77 -10.61 7.23 -21.82
CA ASP A 77 -9.63 7.34 -22.90
C ASP A 77 -9.42 5.96 -23.54
N GLU A 78 -10.13 5.68 -24.64
CA GLU A 78 -10.04 4.43 -25.41
C GLU A 78 -8.60 4.09 -25.83
N SER A 79 -7.74 5.09 -26.06
CA SER A 79 -6.33 4.87 -26.43
C SER A 79 -5.49 4.32 -25.29
N LYS A 80 -5.95 4.52 -24.05
CA LYS A 80 -5.35 3.97 -22.83
C LYS A 80 -6.16 2.79 -22.30
N ALA A 81 -7.30 2.46 -22.90
CA ALA A 81 -8.21 1.46 -22.37
C ALA A 81 -7.66 0.05 -22.61
N GLU A 82 -7.13 -0.57 -21.55
CA GLU A 82 -6.75 -1.97 -21.60
C GLU A 82 -7.99 -2.88 -21.49
N PRO A 83 -7.98 -4.07 -22.13
CA PRO A 83 -9.04 -5.06 -21.97
C PRO A 83 -9.27 -5.37 -20.49
N GLY A 84 -10.50 -5.20 -20.02
CA GLY A 84 -10.85 -5.40 -18.61
C GLY A 84 -10.83 -4.14 -17.73
N LYS A 85 -10.67 -2.93 -18.30
CA LYS A 85 -10.96 -1.70 -17.55
C LYS A 85 -12.40 -1.71 -17.04
N GLY A 86 -12.56 -1.44 -15.74
CA GLY A 86 -13.86 -1.23 -15.11
C GLY A 86 -14.57 -0.03 -15.72
N SER A 87 -15.90 0.02 -15.61
CA SER A 87 -16.68 1.19 -16.01
C SER A 87 -16.27 2.43 -15.21
N PRO A 88 -16.45 3.65 -15.77
CA PRO A 88 -16.25 4.88 -15.01
C PRO A 88 -16.98 4.84 -13.66
N ILE A 89 -16.27 5.25 -12.61
CA ILE A 89 -16.75 5.32 -11.23
C ILE A 89 -17.78 6.44 -11.09
N TYR A 90 -17.57 7.60 -11.71
CA TYR A 90 -18.43 8.78 -11.54
C TYR A 90 -19.21 9.12 -12.80
N THR A 91 -20.47 9.48 -12.61
CA THR A 91 -21.30 10.22 -13.57
C THR A 91 -20.75 11.64 -13.81
N PRO A 92 -21.13 12.33 -14.88
CA PRO A 92 -20.71 13.72 -15.12
C PRO A 92 -21.00 14.65 -13.93
N THR A 93 -22.18 14.56 -13.32
CA THR A 93 -22.56 15.38 -12.16
C THR A 93 -21.72 15.08 -10.92
N GLU A 94 -21.44 13.80 -10.65
CA GLU A 94 -20.55 13.40 -9.55
C GLU A 94 -19.12 13.93 -9.77
N LYS A 95 -18.59 13.93 -11.00
CA LYS A 95 -17.27 14.51 -11.31
C LYS A 95 -17.19 15.99 -11.00
N ASP A 96 -18.23 16.75 -11.35
CA ASP A 96 -18.25 18.19 -11.11
C ASP A 96 -18.31 18.52 -9.62
N LEU A 97 -19.08 17.75 -8.84
CA LEU A 97 -19.07 17.84 -7.39
C LEU A 97 -17.67 17.53 -6.83
N VAL A 98 -17.06 16.41 -7.24
CA VAL A 98 -15.71 16.02 -6.79
C VAL A 98 -14.68 17.10 -7.12
N ARG A 99 -14.69 17.67 -8.32
CA ARG A 99 -13.81 18.79 -8.69
C ARG A 99 -14.02 20.02 -7.80
N SER A 100 -15.27 20.31 -7.42
CA SER A 100 -15.57 21.42 -6.50
C SER A 100 -15.00 21.20 -5.10
N VAL A 101 -15.02 19.95 -4.62
CA VAL A 101 -14.44 19.55 -3.33
C VAL A 101 -12.91 19.62 -3.36
N ILE A 102 -12.28 19.05 -4.40
CA ILE A 102 -10.81 19.07 -4.55
C ILE A 102 -10.27 20.49 -4.74
N SER A 103 -10.96 21.33 -5.52
CA SER A 103 -10.61 22.75 -5.68
C SER A 103 -10.92 23.62 -4.46
N ARG A 104 -11.35 23.01 -3.34
CA ARG A 104 -11.69 23.65 -2.07
C ARG A 104 -12.79 24.71 -2.15
N ARG A 105 -13.67 24.61 -3.15
CA ARG A 105 -14.93 25.39 -3.17
C ARG A 105 -15.90 24.85 -2.13
N VAL A 106 -15.80 23.56 -1.82
CA VAL A 106 -16.32 22.96 -0.60
C VAL A 106 -15.18 22.84 0.41
N THR A 107 -15.33 23.45 1.59
CA THR A 107 -14.36 23.36 2.69
C THR A 107 -14.70 22.21 3.63
N GLU A 108 -13.77 21.84 4.51
CA GLU A 108 -14.03 20.90 5.60
C GLU A 108 -15.17 21.39 6.52
N ASP A 109 -15.26 22.69 6.78
CA ASP A 109 -16.36 23.27 7.57
C ASP A 109 -17.71 23.15 6.85
N HIS A 110 -17.76 23.37 5.54
CA HIS A 110 -18.98 23.19 4.74
C HIS A 110 -19.41 21.73 4.69
N TYR A 111 -18.45 20.83 4.53
CA TYR A 111 -18.68 19.39 4.66
C TYR A 111 -19.27 19.06 6.04
N ASN A 112 -18.62 19.47 7.13
CA ASN A 112 -19.06 19.15 8.49
C ASN A 112 -20.42 19.76 8.87
N SER A 113 -20.83 20.87 8.24
CA SER A 113 -22.09 21.56 8.54
C SER A 113 -23.29 21.08 7.72
N SER A 114 -23.10 20.26 6.67
CA SER A 114 -24.18 19.75 5.83
C SER A 114 -24.25 18.22 5.87
N GLU A 115 -25.33 17.66 6.44
CA GLU A 115 -25.56 16.22 6.47
C GLU A 115 -25.71 15.62 5.06
N GLU A 116 -26.51 16.24 4.21
CA GLU A 116 -26.70 15.82 2.81
C GLU A 116 -25.38 15.78 2.03
N LEU A 117 -24.55 16.82 2.16
CA LEU A 117 -23.24 16.86 1.49
C LEU A 117 -22.29 15.78 2.01
N ARG A 118 -22.32 15.49 3.32
CA ARG A 118 -21.55 14.40 3.90
C ARG A 118 -21.97 13.05 3.34
N GLU A 119 -23.27 12.77 3.30
CA GLU A 119 -23.78 11.52 2.76
C GLU A 119 -23.35 11.29 1.31
N ILE A 120 -23.42 12.34 0.47
CA ILE A 120 -23.01 12.27 -0.93
C ILE A 120 -21.50 12.02 -1.04
N ILE A 121 -20.68 12.82 -0.35
CA ILE A 121 -19.21 12.70 -0.42
C ILE A 121 -18.74 11.34 0.12
N ASP A 122 -19.30 10.89 1.24
CA ASP A 122 -18.99 9.59 1.83
C ASP A 122 -19.39 8.44 0.89
N SER A 123 -20.54 8.56 0.22
CA SER A 123 -20.97 7.59 -0.79
C SER A 123 -19.96 7.50 -1.94
N LEU A 124 -19.50 8.66 -2.45
CA LEU A 124 -18.51 8.72 -3.52
C LEU A 124 -17.16 8.13 -3.10
N ILE A 125 -16.69 8.42 -1.89
CA ILE A 125 -15.45 7.85 -1.34
C ILE A 125 -15.56 6.33 -1.24
N ARG A 126 -16.68 5.81 -0.72
CA ARG A 126 -16.91 4.36 -0.62
C ARG A 126 -16.91 3.71 -2.01
N LYS A 127 -17.62 4.31 -2.97
CA LYS A 127 -17.68 3.84 -4.36
C LYS A 127 -16.29 3.76 -4.98
N THR A 128 -15.50 4.82 -4.83
CA THR A 128 -14.13 4.92 -5.37
C THR A 128 -13.17 3.97 -4.69
N ALA A 129 -13.15 3.93 -3.36
CA ALA A 129 -12.28 3.03 -2.62
C ALA A 129 -12.53 1.57 -3.00
N VAL A 130 -13.80 1.16 -3.15
CA VAL A 130 -14.16 -0.19 -3.60
C VAL A 130 -13.66 -0.46 -5.02
N ALA A 131 -13.98 0.41 -5.98
CA ALA A 131 -13.60 0.20 -7.38
C ALA A 131 -12.08 0.10 -7.57
N LEU A 132 -11.33 1.05 -6.97
CA LEU A 132 -9.87 1.07 -7.07
C LEU A 132 -9.22 -0.14 -6.39
N SER A 133 -9.73 -0.53 -5.22
CA SER A 133 -9.16 -1.67 -4.48
C SER A 133 -9.49 -3.00 -5.16
N SER A 134 -10.68 -3.16 -5.74
CA SER A 134 -11.04 -4.36 -6.52
C SER A 134 -10.16 -4.49 -7.76
N TYR A 135 -9.97 -3.40 -8.51
CA TYR A 135 -9.12 -3.40 -9.69
C TYR A 135 -7.65 -3.72 -9.35
N GLU A 136 -7.09 -3.03 -8.35
CA GLU A 136 -5.71 -3.28 -7.91
C GLU A 136 -5.53 -4.71 -7.39
N HIS A 137 -6.50 -5.24 -6.63
CA HIS A 137 -6.48 -6.62 -6.16
C HIS A 137 -6.49 -7.63 -7.30
N GLU A 138 -7.29 -7.40 -8.34
CA GLU A 138 -7.34 -8.26 -9.52
C GLU A 138 -6.00 -8.25 -10.28
N GLN A 139 -5.46 -7.07 -10.59
CA GLN A 139 -4.19 -6.94 -11.30
C GLN A 139 -3.04 -7.55 -10.50
N ARG A 140 -3.02 -7.32 -9.18
CA ARG A 140 -2.11 -7.98 -8.25
C ARG A 140 -2.24 -9.49 -8.32
N GLY A 141 -3.45 -10.02 -8.24
CA GLY A 141 -3.72 -11.45 -8.25
C GLY A 141 -3.27 -12.12 -9.55
N ILE A 142 -3.53 -11.49 -10.71
CA ILE A 142 -3.04 -11.97 -12.01
C ILE A 142 -1.52 -12.07 -11.98
N TYR A 143 -0.86 -10.97 -11.63
CA TYR A 143 0.59 -10.89 -11.69
C TYR A 143 1.27 -11.84 -10.70
N LEU A 144 0.77 -11.95 -9.46
CA LEU A 144 1.35 -12.88 -8.48
C LEU A 144 1.24 -14.34 -8.91
N ARG A 145 0.11 -14.73 -9.53
CA ARG A 145 -0.04 -16.09 -10.09
C ARG A 145 0.96 -16.35 -11.21
N GLU A 146 1.20 -15.38 -12.09
CA GLU A 146 2.22 -15.48 -13.14
C GLU A 146 3.64 -15.68 -12.58
N GLN A 147 3.90 -15.15 -11.38
CA GLN A 147 5.19 -15.27 -10.69
C GLN A 147 5.28 -16.47 -9.73
N GLY A 148 4.21 -17.26 -9.60
CA GLY A 148 4.14 -18.37 -8.64
C GLY A 148 4.24 -17.93 -7.17
N LEU A 149 3.76 -16.73 -6.84
CA LEU A 149 3.79 -16.18 -5.49
C LEU A 149 2.43 -16.28 -4.81
N GLU A 150 2.44 -16.67 -3.53
CA GLU A 150 1.28 -16.66 -2.66
C GLU A 150 1.42 -15.54 -1.62
N LEU A 151 0.37 -14.74 -1.44
CA LEU A 151 0.37 -13.71 -0.40
C LEU A 151 0.18 -14.33 0.97
N GLY A 152 0.84 -13.72 1.97
CA GLY A 152 0.47 -13.91 3.36
C GLY A 152 -0.86 -13.24 3.70
N GLU A 153 -1.12 -13.12 5.00
CA GLU A 153 -2.27 -12.35 5.50
C GLU A 153 -2.20 -10.90 5.03
N THR A 154 -3.37 -10.32 4.71
CA THR A 154 -3.49 -8.92 4.28
C THR A 154 -4.40 -8.15 5.24
N GLY A 155 -4.27 -6.83 5.27
CA GLY A 155 -5.06 -5.97 6.16
C GLY A 155 -4.62 -6.04 7.64
N LYS A 156 -3.50 -6.68 7.95
CA LYS A 156 -2.97 -6.79 9.31
C LYS A 156 -2.41 -5.44 9.80
N PRO A 157 -2.86 -4.90 10.94
CA PRO A 157 -2.29 -3.68 11.49
C PRO A 157 -0.87 -3.92 12.03
N THR A 158 -0.04 -2.87 11.96
CA THR A 158 1.23 -2.86 12.70
C THR A 158 0.91 -2.75 14.19
N VAL A 159 1.48 -3.65 15.00
CA VAL A 159 1.35 -3.66 16.46
C VAL A 159 2.74 -3.57 17.10
N ALA A 160 2.79 -3.08 18.34
CA ALA A 160 4.02 -3.11 19.13
C ALA A 160 4.39 -4.57 19.43
N ASP A 161 5.46 -5.04 18.80
CA ASP A 161 5.91 -6.43 18.86
C ASP A 161 7.42 -6.47 19.09
N GLU A 162 7.83 -6.99 20.24
CA GLU A 162 9.24 -7.12 20.65
C GLU A 162 10.01 -8.15 19.81
N THR A 163 9.30 -8.97 19.03
CA THR A 163 9.96 -9.96 18.16
C THR A 163 10.51 -9.36 16.88
N ILE A 164 10.11 -8.13 16.52
CA ILE A 164 10.56 -7.45 15.32
C ILE A 164 11.98 -6.93 15.54
N ASP A 165 12.93 -7.46 14.76
CA ASP A 165 14.33 -6.99 14.77
C ASP A 165 14.53 -5.86 13.74
N LEU A 166 13.97 -6.04 12.54
CA LEU A 166 14.11 -5.11 11.42
C LEU A 166 12.73 -4.75 10.84
N PHE A 167 12.40 -3.46 10.84
CA PHE A 167 11.18 -2.94 10.26
C PHE A 167 11.47 -2.17 8.97
N LEU A 168 11.03 -2.70 7.83
CA LEU A 168 11.23 -2.14 6.50
C LEU A 168 9.94 -1.52 5.96
N ALA A 169 9.83 -0.20 6.13
CA ALA A 169 8.70 0.57 5.64
C ALA A 169 8.78 0.85 4.13
N MET A 170 7.64 0.85 3.44
CA MET A 170 7.61 1.09 1.98
C MET A 170 7.90 2.54 1.58
N ASP A 171 7.62 3.50 2.48
CA ASP A 171 7.91 4.91 2.28
C ASP A 171 8.18 5.64 3.62
N PRO A 172 8.73 6.88 3.58
CA PRO A 172 9.08 7.62 4.80
C PRO A 172 7.90 7.90 5.74
N ARG A 173 6.67 8.03 5.21
CA ARG A 173 5.48 8.25 6.06
C ARG A 173 5.13 6.98 6.83
N ASN A 174 5.26 5.81 6.21
CA ASN A 174 5.12 4.53 6.91
C ASN A 174 6.22 4.36 7.97
N ALA A 175 7.47 4.73 7.68
CA ALA A 175 8.56 4.68 8.66
C ALA A 175 8.30 5.60 9.86
N GLY A 176 7.85 6.83 9.62
CA GLY A 176 7.51 7.78 10.69
C GLY A 176 6.45 7.22 11.64
N ARG A 177 5.35 6.67 11.10
CA ARG A 177 4.30 6.03 11.92
C ARG A 177 4.81 4.80 12.67
N ALA A 178 5.61 3.96 12.02
CA ALA A 178 6.17 2.79 12.66
C ALA A 178 7.07 3.12 13.86
N ARG A 179 7.85 4.21 13.78
CA ARG A 179 8.65 4.69 14.93
C ARG A 179 7.80 5.08 16.13
N GLU A 180 6.63 5.66 15.91
CA GLU A 180 5.69 5.96 17.00
C GLU A 180 5.07 4.68 17.59
N ILE A 181 4.66 3.73 16.74
CA ILE A 181 4.05 2.46 17.18
C ILE A 181 5.06 1.60 17.96
N LEU A 182 6.30 1.52 17.47
CA LEU A 182 7.37 0.70 18.04
C LEU A 182 8.23 1.46 19.06
N LYS A 183 7.75 2.61 19.55
CA LYS A 183 8.51 3.45 20.47
C LYS A 183 8.88 2.69 21.74
N GLY A 184 10.17 2.64 22.04
CA GLY A 184 10.72 1.93 23.19
C GLY A 184 11.05 0.46 22.94
N LEU A 185 10.77 -0.07 21.74
CA LEU A 185 11.20 -1.40 21.31
C LEU A 185 12.58 -1.34 20.63
N PRO A 186 13.35 -2.45 20.62
CA PRO A 186 14.69 -2.48 20.04
C PRO A 186 14.70 -2.50 18.50
N ALA A 187 13.54 -2.58 17.85
CA ALA A 187 13.41 -2.72 16.40
C ALA A 187 14.13 -1.59 15.62
N VAL A 188 14.92 -1.97 14.62
CA VAL A 188 15.52 -1.01 13.68
C VAL A 188 14.47 -0.60 12.65
N VAL A 189 14.05 0.66 12.67
CA VAL A 189 13.04 1.20 11.74
C VAL A 189 13.67 2.05 10.65
N THR A 190 13.59 1.57 9.41
CA THR A 190 14.06 2.28 8.21
C THR A 190 13.09 2.05 7.04
N THR A 191 13.30 2.75 5.94
CA THR A 191 12.58 2.41 4.70
C THR A 191 13.31 1.34 3.91
N LEU A 192 12.56 0.58 3.10
CA LEU A 192 13.11 -0.49 2.27
C LEU A 192 14.22 0.02 1.33
N HIS A 193 13.97 1.14 0.62
CA HIS A 193 14.93 1.72 -0.31
C HIS A 193 16.21 2.21 0.38
N GLU A 194 16.10 2.94 1.51
CA GLU A 194 17.27 3.35 2.29
C GLU A 194 18.07 2.14 2.78
N PHE A 195 17.38 1.08 3.22
CA PHE A 195 18.04 -0.13 3.68
C PHE A 195 18.89 -0.79 2.57
N VAL A 196 18.41 -0.81 1.33
CA VAL A 196 19.16 -1.38 0.20
C VAL A 196 20.06 -0.40 -0.54
N GLY A 197 20.15 0.86 -0.09
CA GLY A 197 21.02 1.88 -0.68
C GLY A 197 20.47 2.53 -1.94
N GLU A 198 19.14 2.52 -2.10
CA GLU A 198 18.43 3.07 -3.25
C GLU A 198 17.88 4.46 -2.95
N GLU A 199 17.82 5.34 -3.95
CA GLU A 199 17.47 6.76 -3.76
C GLU A 199 15.97 6.97 -3.49
N LYS A 200 15.10 6.15 -4.10
CA LYS A 200 13.65 6.38 -4.11
C LYS A 200 12.86 5.17 -3.62
N PRO A 201 11.75 5.40 -2.89
CA PRO A 201 10.85 4.32 -2.50
C PRO A 201 10.20 3.66 -3.72
N VAL A 202 9.62 2.49 -3.50
CA VAL A 202 8.71 1.86 -4.47
C VAL A 202 7.39 2.62 -4.45
N GLU A 203 6.99 3.11 -5.63
CA GLU A 203 5.72 3.81 -5.81
C GLU A 203 4.52 2.94 -5.45
N ASN A 204 3.44 3.58 -5.03
CA ASN A 204 2.22 2.90 -4.66
C ASN A 204 1.33 2.75 -5.89
N ALA A 205 1.05 1.50 -6.31
CA ALA A 205 0.16 1.26 -7.45
C ALA A 205 -1.33 1.52 -7.14
N TRP A 206 -1.72 1.73 -5.88
CA TRP A 206 -3.11 2.00 -5.54
C TRP A 206 -3.63 3.29 -6.17
N GLY A 207 -4.75 3.19 -6.90
CA GLY A 207 -5.37 4.30 -7.61
C GLY A 207 -4.88 4.51 -9.04
N HIS A 208 -4.00 3.64 -9.54
CA HIS A 208 -3.57 3.63 -10.93
C HIS A 208 -4.33 2.54 -11.71
N ALA A 209 -4.84 2.85 -12.90
CA ALA A 209 -5.59 1.90 -13.73
C ALA A 209 -4.74 1.22 -14.83
N LEU A 210 -3.42 1.41 -14.80
CA LEU A 210 -2.51 0.85 -15.80
C LEU A 210 -1.75 -0.36 -15.25
N PRO A 211 -1.90 -1.56 -15.82
CA PRO A 211 -1.16 -2.75 -15.41
C PRO A 211 0.36 -2.58 -15.48
N SER A 212 0.86 -1.73 -16.39
CA SER A 212 2.29 -1.39 -16.48
C SER A 212 2.84 -0.80 -15.17
N ILE A 213 2.05 0.01 -14.45
CA ILE A 213 2.44 0.60 -13.17
C ILE A 213 2.58 -0.50 -12.11
N TYR A 214 1.68 -1.49 -12.12
CA TYR A 214 1.79 -2.63 -11.22
C TYR A 214 3.03 -3.48 -11.53
N LYS A 215 3.33 -3.72 -12.82
CA LYS A 215 4.53 -4.44 -13.25
C LYS A 215 5.81 -3.73 -12.79
N GLU A 216 5.89 -2.41 -12.97
CA GLU A 216 7.03 -1.61 -12.53
C GLU A 216 7.19 -1.64 -11.00
N MET A 217 6.08 -1.42 -10.27
CA MET A 217 6.06 -1.53 -8.81
C MET A 217 6.60 -2.89 -8.36
N TYR A 218 6.11 -3.97 -8.98
CA TYR A 218 6.55 -5.32 -8.64
C TYR A 218 8.05 -5.51 -8.94
N SER A 219 8.53 -5.17 -10.14
CA SER A 219 9.93 -5.36 -10.50
C SER A 219 10.87 -4.63 -9.54
N ARG A 220 10.49 -3.42 -9.11
CA ARG A 220 11.25 -2.67 -8.09
C ARG A 220 11.13 -3.30 -6.71
N LEU A 221 9.94 -3.73 -6.28
CA LEU A 221 9.77 -4.47 -5.02
C LEU A 221 10.59 -5.75 -5.00
N GLN A 222 10.64 -6.48 -6.10
CA GLN A 222 11.41 -7.70 -6.22
C GLN A 222 12.89 -7.43 -5.99
N ALA A 223 13.47 -6.51 -6.76
CA ALA A 223 14.88 -6.16 -6.62
C ALA A 223 15.21 -5.68 -5.20
N TYR A 224 14.39 -4.78 -4.64
CA TYR A 224 14.67 -4.21 -3.32
C TYR A 224 14.49 -5.24 -2.21
N THR A 225 13.47 -6.11 -2.30
CA THR A 225 13.22 -7.12 -1.28
C THR A 225 14.29 -8.21 -1.30
N GLU A 226 14.67 -8.71 -2.48
CA GLU A 226 15.73 -9.72 -2.60
C GLU A 226 17.08 -9.17 -2.09
N ASN A 227 17.40 -7.91 -2.40
CA ASN A 227 18.58 -7.24 -1.85
C ASN A 227 18.51 -7.07 -0.33
N ALA A 228 17.33 -6.75 0.21
CA ALA A 228 17.13 -6.62 1.65
C ALA A 228 17.35 -7.97 2.37
N VAL A 229 16.84 -9.08 1.82
CA VAL A 229 17.07 -10.43 2.37
C VAL A 229 18.56 -10.75 2.38
N ARG A 230 19.28 -10.53 1.27
CA ARG A 230 20.73 -10.76 1.19
C ARG A 230 21.51 -9.93 2.20
N LYS A 231 21.16 -8.64 2.34
CA LYS A 231 21.81 -7.73 3.27
C LYS A 231 21.54 -8.11 4.73
N ALA A 232 20.30 -8.44 5.08
CA ALA A 232 19.95 -8.90 6.42
C ALA A 232 20.73 -10.19 6.79
N ALA A 233 20.89 -11.12 5.85
CA ALA A 233 21.66 -12.34 6.04
C ALA A 233 23.17 -12.11 6.25
N GLN A 234 23.73 -10.98 5.82
CA GLN A 234 25.16 -10.69 5.98
C GLN A 234 25.47 -10.04 7.33
N HIS A 235 24.52 -9.28 7.88
CA HIS A 235 24.84 -8.33 8.95
C HIS A 235 24.54 -8.78 10.38
N ASN A 236 23.87 -9.94 10.61
CA ASN A 236 23.45 -10.38 11.95
C ASN A 236 23.02 -9.18 12.82
N ILE A 237 22.12 -8.36 12.27
CA ILE A 237 21.65 -7.11 12.89
C ILE A 237 21.08 -7.42 14.29
#